data_AF-A0A849F7U1-F1
#
_entry.id   AF-A0A849F7U1-F1
#
_cell.length_a   1.000
_cell.length_b   1.000
_cell.length_c   1.000
_cell.angle_alpha   90.00
_cell.angle_beta   90.00
_cell.angle_gamma   90.00
#
_symmetry.space_group_name_H-M   'P 1'
#
loop_
_entity.id
_entity.type
_entity.pdbx_description
1 polymer ?
#
loop_
_entity_poly.entity_id
_entity_poly.type
_entity_poly.pdbx_seq_one_letter_code
_entity_poly.pdbx_strand_id
1 'polypeptide(L)' 'MEQTEIRRIFGNIIDHKVAEIAASGLPKEELEKIAILLSEDTDHGIEIGRVSPKGQDLFALLKRDDEAWEIDREG' A
#
# COMPACT_ATOMS: atom_id res chain seq x y z
N MET A 1 8.62 8.97 8.54
CA MET A 1 9.17 8.22 7.39
C MET A 1 9.27 9.19 6.23
N GLU A 2 10.34 9.14 5.44
CA GLU A 2 10.51 10.04 4.30
C GLU A 2 9.75 9.54 3.07
N GLN A 3 9.18 10.46 2.26
CA GLN A 3 8.43 10.12 1.05
C GLN A 3 9.23 9.27 0.06
N THR A 4 10.54 9.49 -0.01
CA THR A 4 11.45 8.72 -0.86
C THR A 4 11.55 7.25 -0.44
N GLU A 5 11.46 6.95 0.86
CA GLU A 5 11.48 5.58 1.37
C GLU A 5 10.16 4.87 1.05
N ILE A 6 9.04 5.58 1.19
CA ILE A 6 7.71 5.09 0.84
C ILE A 6 7.66 4.70 -0.65
N ARG A 7 8.15 5.56 -1.55
CA ARG A 7 8.22 5.27 -2.99
C ARG A 7 9.18 4.12 -3.35
N ARG A 8 10.17 3.81 -2.50
CA ARG A 8 11.02 2.62 -2.70
C ARG A 8 10.29 1.33 -2.35
N ILE A 9 9.40 1.35 -1.36
CA ILE A 9 8.67 0.17 -0.88
C ILE A 9 7.48 -0.13 -1.80
N PHE A 10 6.68 0.89 -2.12
CA PHE A 10 5.45 0.75 -2.92
C PHE A 10 5.67 1.00 -4.43
N GLY A 11 6.87 1.43 -4.83
CA GLY A 11 7.16 1.77 -6.23
C GLY A 11 6.54 3.09 -6.66
N ASN A 12 6.10 3.13 -7.92
CA ASN A 12 5.54 4.34 -8.53
C ASN A 12 4.08 4.57 -8.08
N ILE A 13 3.92 5.09 -6.86
CA ILE A 13 2.64 5.51 -6.29
C ILE A 13 2.47 7.02 -6.34
N ILE A 14 1.20 7.45 -6.45
CA ILE A 14 0.83 8.88 -6.47
C ILE A 14 1.09 9.56 -5.13
N ASP A 15 1.29 10.88 -5.16
CA ASP A 15 1.61 11.68 -3.97
C ASP A 15 0.55 11.57 -2.87
N HIS A 16 -0.72 11.42 -3.26
CA HIS A 16 -1.82 11.20 -2.31
C HIS A 16 -1.62 9.92 -1.49
N LYS A 17 -1.32 8.78 -2.14
CA LYS A 17 -1.01 7.51 -1.46
C LYS A 17 0.22 7.64 -0.56
N VAL A 18 1.24 8.37 -1.00
CA VAL A 18 2.44 8.65 -0.19
C VAL A 18 2.07 9.42 1.09
N ALA A 19 1.17 10.40 1.01
CA ALA A 19 0.69 11.15 2.16
C ALA A 19 -0.10 10.26 3.15
N GLU A 20 -0.99 9.40 2.65
CA GLU A 20 -1.77 8.46 3.46
C GLU A 20 -0.85 7.45 4.19
N ILE A 21 0.14 6.91 3.48
CA ILE A 21 1.15 6.01 4.05
C ILE A 21 1.97 6.73 5.13
N ALA A 22 2.41 7.96 4.87
CA ALA A 22 3.15 8.75 5.86
C ALA A 22 2.29 9.09 7.08
N ALA A 23 1.01 9.39 6.88
CA ALA A 23 0.04 9.72 7.93
C ALA A 23 -0.32 8.51 8.80
N SER A 24 -0.25 7.30 8.24
CA SER A 24 -0.55 6.05 8.97
C SER A 24 0.35 5.83 10.20
N GLY A 25 1.55 6.39 10.19
CA GLY A 25 2.55 6.22 11.26
C GLY A 25 3.00 4.77 11.45
N LEU A 26 2.74 3.90 10.47
CA LEU A 26 3.12 2.49 10.54
C LEU A 26 4.64 2.30 10.43
N PRO A 27 5.19 1.28 11.10
CA PRO A 27 6.58 0.92 10.94
C PRO A 27 6.81 0.37 9.53
N LYS A 28 8.06 0.48 9.07
CA LYS A 28 8.49 0.01 7.74
C LYS A 28 8.07 -1.45 7.46
N GLU A 29 8.25 -2.34 8.43
CA GLU A 29 7.90 -3.76 8.29
C GLU A 29 6.42 -3.98 7.95
N GLU A 30 5.52 -3.17 8.51
CA GLU A 30 4.08 -3.24 8.21
C GLU A 30 3.79 -2.70 6.81
N LEU A 31 4.49 -1.64 6.40
CA LEU A 31 4.37 -1.08 5.05
C LEU A 31 4.88 -2.03 3.97
N GLU A 32 5.97 -2.75 4.23
CA GLU A 32 6.50 -3.78 3.32
C GLU A 32 5.48 -4.90 3.12
N LYS A 33 4.82 -5.37 4.19
CA LYS A 33 3.72 -6.36 4.06
C LYS A 33 2.57 -5.83 3.21
N ILE A 34 2.16 -4.57 3.42
CA ILE A 34 1.07 -3.94 2.66
C ILE A 34 1.45 -3.79 1.18
N ALA A 35 2.69 -3.42 0.89
CA ALA A 35 3.17 -3.31 -0.50
C ALA A 35 3.15 -4.66 -1.21
N ILE A 36 3.57 -5.74 -0.55
CA ILE A 36 3.49 -7.10 -1.11
C ILE A 36 2.02 -7.49 -1.35
N LEU A 37 1.12 -7.18 -0.39
CA LEU A 37 -0.32 -7.44 -0.55
C LEU A 37 -0.94 -6.65 -1.70
N LEU A 38 -0.50 -5.41 -1.95
CA LEU A 38 -1.00 -4.54 -3.02
C LEU A 38 -0.47 -4.95 -4.40
N SER A 39 0.74 -5.49 -4.49
CA SER A 39 1.31 -5.92 -5.76
C SER A 39 0.60 -7.13 -6.38
N GLU A 40 -0.34 -7.77 -5.68
CA GLU A 40 -1.04 -9.00 -6.10
C GLU A 40 -0.15 -10.17 -6.56
N ASP A 41 1.18 -10.00 -6.49
CA ASP A 41 2.26 -10.98 -6.65
C ASP A 41 2.24 -11.94 -5.45
N THR A 42 1.12 -12.62 -5.33
CA THR A 42 0.85 -13.75 -4.43
C THR A 42 1.19 -15.07 -5.13
N ASP A 43 1.78 -14.99 -6.32
CA ASP A 43 2.43 -16.09 -7.02
C ASP A 43 3.83 -16.26 -6.42
N HIS A 44 3.95 -16.71 -5.16
CA HIS A 44 5.16 -17.31 -4.56
C HIS A 44 5.06 -17.45 -3.04
N GLY A 45 3.99 -18.03 -2.47
CA GLY A 45 4.06 -18.67 -1.14
C GLY A 45 4.65 -17.85 0.02
N ILE A 46 4.62 -16.51 -0.05
CA ILE A 46 5.09 -15.67 1.04
C ILE A 46 4.00 -15.71 2.10
N GLU A 47 4.31 -16.33 3.23
CA GLU A 47 3.53 -16.19 4.46
C GLU A 47 3.64 -14.73 4.92
N ILE A 48 2.81 -13.86 4.34
CA ILE A 48 2.65 -12.51 4.85
C ILE A 48 1.95 -12.67 6.19
N GLY A 49 2.74 -12.69 7.27
CA GLY A 49 2.22 -12.76 8.63
C GLY A 49 1.13 -11.69 8.84
N ARG A 50 0.24 -11.91 9.83
CA ARG A 50 -0.88 -11.00 10.08
C ARG A 50 -0.41 -9.54 10.14
N VAL A 51 -0.94 -8.73 9.23
CA VAL A 51 -0.84 -7.27 9.29
C VAL A 51 -1.66 -6.81 10.50
N SER A 52 -1.17 -5.80 11.21
CA SER A 52 -1.90 -5.18 12.30
C SER A 52 -3.23 -4.61 11.80
N PRO A 53 -4.25 -4.47 12.66
CA PRO A 53 -5.54 -3.89 12.27
C PRO A 53 -5.39 -2.51 11.57
N LYS A 54 -4.45 -1.68 12.03
CA LYS A 54 -4.13 -0.39 11.39
C LYS A 54 -3.54 -0.54 9.98
N GLY A 55 -2.72 -1.55 9.74
CA GLY A 55 -2.16 -1.82 8.42
C GLY A 55 -3.19 -2.44 7.46
N GLN A 56 -4.15 -3.21 7.98
CA GLN A 56 -5.30 -3.67 7.19
C GLN A 56 -6.19 -2.50 6.74
N ASP A 57 -6.39 -1.51 7.63
CA ASP A 57 -7.16 -0.30 7.30
C ASP A 57 -6.48 0.52 6.19
N LEU A 58 -5.15 0.73 6.32
CA LEU A 58 -4.36 1.37 5.26
C LEU A 58 -4.37 0.57 3.97
N PHE A 59 -4.22 -0.76 4.02
CA PHE A 59 -4.30 -1.61 2.84
C PHE A 59 -5.65 -1.46 2.12
N ALA A 60 -6.76 -1.51 2.86
CA ALA A 60 -8.10 -1.33 2.30
C ALA A 60 -8.29 0.06 1.67
N LEU A 61 -7.72 1.10 2.28
CA LEU A 61 -7.73 2.46 1.73
C LEU A 61 -6.94 2.54 0.42
N LEU A 62 -5.71 2.03 0.42
CA LEU A 62 -4.82 2.07 -0.76
C LEU A 62 -5.36 1.23 -1.92
N LYS A 63 -6.02 0.10 -1.63
CA LYS A 63 -6.68 -0.76 -2.61
C LYS A 63 -7.92 -0.09 -3.22
N ARG A 64 -8.76 0.52 -2.38
CA ARG A 64 -9.97 1.23 -2.84
C ARG A 64 -9.65 2.40 -3.76
N ASP A 65 -8.58 3.12 -3.48
CA ASP A 65 -8.17 4.23 -4.34
C ASP A 65 -7.81 3.69 -5.73
N ASP A 66 -7.06 2.59 -5.83
CA ASP A 66 -6.71 1.97 -7.12
C ASP A 66 -7.94 1.62 -7.97
N GLU A 67 -8.94 0.95 -7.37
CA GLU A 67 -10.20 0.59 -8.03
C GLU A 67 -11.03 1.81 -8.47
N ALA A 68 -11.00 2.91 -7.69
CA ALA A 68 -11.74 4.13 -8.03
C ALA A 68 -11.15 4.87 -9.24
N TRP A 69 -9.85 4.72 -9.50
CA TRP A 69 -9.16 5.37 -10.61
C TRP A 69 -9.24 4.59 -11.93
N GLU A 70 -9.45 3.27 -11.89
CA GLU A 70 -9.66 2.48 -13.12
C GLU A 70 -11.00 2.80 -13.80
N ILE A 71 -12.00 3.22 -13.01
CA ILE A 71 -13.34 3.56 -13.53
C ILE A 71 -13.36 4.90 -14.28
N ASP A 72 -12.46 5.84 -13.98
CA ASP A 72 -12.41 7.17 -14.61
C ASP A 72 -11.66 7.16 -15.97
N ARG A 73 -11.00 6.05 -16.34
CA ARG A 73 -10.25 5.94 -17.60
C ARG A 73 -11.10 5.45 -18.79
N GLU A 74 -12.35 5.06 -18.55
CA GLU A 74 -13.29 4.53 -19.55
C GLU A 74 -14.58 5.39 -19.68
N GLY A 75 -14.53 6.66 -19.26
CA GLY A 75 -15.61 7.64 -19.39
C GLY A 75 -15.43 8.65 -20.53
#